data_AF-A0A959FC47-F1
#
_entry.id   AF-A0A959FC47-F1
#
_cell.length_a   1.000
_cell.length_b   1.000
_cell.length_c   1.000
_cell.angle_alpha   90.00
_cell.angle_beta   90.00
_cell.angle_gamma   90.00
#
_symmetry.space_group_name_H-M   'P 1'
#
loop_
_entity.id
_entity.type
_entity.pdbx_description
1 polymer ?
#
loop_
_entity_poly.entity_id
_entity_poly.type
_entity_poly.pdbx_seq_one_letter_code
_entity_poly.pdbx_strand_id
1 'polypeptide(L)'
;MNAKNVFLLLLFSFSLFLFTTCKDNNPDTADPSNEELVQRTPIRPSFEQSPPIASDIQIEILDEPLEGGENIRFIATFNEGELQERYLALLLNEEKVVLRDDGQGADQEAGDNRFSIFLKDDPDQIVTELSNRQKLALTTDTLPIFSNRSIRPVEKGNIEGFNALILSQGGPVRIPKDLFLLFPGTSDPGKTLMITDLGVVEDNTRTFNPCTGSGNPNGVWTFGELMRQLASPNSGAIASDAQVSAFVLDWLNTWTVSQVVNGDPLSIRDFQNQIITPWLNASAVAGAPAGQLRMELAPFKLLAIVNRLDLRGNSGYGFSDAGEGRFVFGGLDDDCNSLRFTVIFEYGINKQNCIEIKTFAQEWDALDGLVLGDPAFNTALQNITDQFTLSGTNPGKPNQSSLNQLRTNELLTLFDDWELREFNLTNGGALELTTVKKEPKNRHNGAVGANAVPDITALVSFINSNTIAVENNKYDIPSGLLGGRAPTLNGTSHHWNGRDLSGPMFINSDLARHVFSLNTCSGCHARETLTSFTHISPRPFGIEAGLSGFLTGIDVTDAANRPTGSPTVRHFGDLDRRQNDLNNLLSSTCFSVPRPVFELAHRLTFEPLRMTH
;
A
#
# COMPACT_ATOMS: atom_id res chain seq x y z
N MET A 1 18.80 -84.89 -71.42
CA MET A 1 20.27 -84.97 -71.39
C MET A 1 20.81 -83.57 -71.10
N ASN A 2 21.57 -83.43 -70.01
CA ASN A 2 22.42 -82.30 -69.58
C ASN A 2 21.75 -80.91 -69.37
N ALA A 3 22.22 -79.99 -68.51
CA ALA A 3 22.98 -79.95 -67.25
C ALA A 3 23.15 -78.44 -66.90
N LYS A 4 23.29 -78.11 -65.60
CA LYS A 4 23.82 -76.86 -64.98
C LYS A 4 22.85 -75.65 -64.88
N ASN A 5 22.36 -75.28 -63.70
CA ASN A 5 22.96 -74.66 -62.49
C ASN A 5 23.07 -73.12 -62.58
N VAL A 6 22.37 -72.40 -61.68
CA VAL A 6 22.89 -71.47 -60.67
C VAL A 6 21.82 -71.32 -59.58
N PHE A 7 22.25 -71.45 -58.32
CA PHE A 7 21.48 -71.41 -57.07
C PHE A 7 21.98 -70.19 -56.27
N LEU A 8 21.12 -69.41 -55.63
CA LEU A 8 21.54 -68.51 -54.55
C LEU A 8 20.51 -68.53 -53.42
N LEU A 9 20.99 -68.87 -52.22
CA LEU A 9 20.26 -69.11 -50.97
C LEU A 9 19.68 -67.81 -50.37
N LEU A 10 18.47 -67.92 -49.82
CA LEU A 10 17.94 -67.06 -48.75
C LEU A 10 18.04 -67.84 -47.44
N LEU A 11 18.81 -67.30 -46.48
CA LEU A 11 18.99 -67.84 -45.12
C LEU A 11 18.13 -67.04 -44.14
N PHE A 12 17.17 -67.71 -43.52
CA PHE A 12 16.50 -67.27 -42.30
C PHE A 12 17.39 -67.58 -41.09
N SER A 13 17.57 -66.61 -40.18
CA SER A 13 18.08 -66.89 -38.84
C SER A 13 17.31 -66.08 -37.79
N PHE A 14 16.74 -66.82 -36.84
CA PHE A 14 16.07 -66.35 -35.64
C PHE A 14 17.11 -65.78 -34.66
N SER A 15 16.84 -64.65 -34.02
CA SER A 15 17.57 -64.25 -32.81
C SER A 15 16.64 -63.56 -31.82
N LEU A 16 16.55 -64.21 -30.66
CA LEU A 16 15.83 -63.86 -29.46
C LEU A 16 16.57 -62.69 -28.77
N PHE A 17 15.98 -61.51 -28.69
CA PHE A 17 16.53 -60.39 -27.91
C PHE A 17 15.91 -60.39 -26.51
N LEU A 18 16.76 -60.62 -25.50
CA LEU A 18 16.48 -60.29 -24.10
C LEU A 18 16.35 -58.77 -23.98
N PHE A 19 15.19 -58.28 -23.55
CA PHE A 19 15.05 -56.91 -23.04
C PHE A 19 15.71 -56.84 -21.67
N THR A 20 16.93 -56.31 -21.63
CA THR A 20 17.51 -55.74 -20.42
C THR A 20 16.90 -54.36 -20.23
N THR A 21 16.16 -54.16 -19.14
CA THR A 21 15.67 -52.85 -18.72
C THR A 21 16.86 -51.98 -18.34
N CYS A 22 17.24 -51.04 -19.21
CA CYS A 22 18.05 -49.90 -18.81
C CYS A 22 17.17 -49.01 -17.93
N LYS A 23 17.49 -48.97 -16.64
CA LYS A 23 17.07 -47.88 -15.75
C LYS A 23 17.77 -46.61 -16.27
N ASP A 24 17.01 -45.67 -16.82
CA ASP A 24 17.50 -44.32 -17.06
C ASP A 24 17.85 -43.69 -15.69
N ASN A 25 19.12 -43.72 -15.34
CA ASN A 25 19.66 -42.97 -14.21
C ASN A 25 20.09 -41.58 -14.72
N ASN A 26 19.13 -40.77 -15.17
CA ASN A 26 19.35 -39.34 -15.34
C ASN A 26 19.12 -38.65 -13.97
N PRO A 27 20.14 -38.08 -13.32
CA PRO A 27 19.98 -37.43 -12.02
C PRO A 27 19.00 -36.24 -12.04
N ASP A 28 18.61 -35.74 -13.22
CA ASP A 28 17.59 -34.69 -13.40
C ASP A 28 16.13 -35.22 -13.46
N THR A 29 15.87 -36.49 -13.13
CA THR A 29 14.52 -37.10 -13.18
C THR A 29 13.99 -37.64 -11.84
N ALA A 30 14.75 -37.49 -10.76
CA ALA A 30 14.24 -37.84 -9.42
C ALA A 30 13.29 -36.74 -8.93
N ASP A 31 12.14 -37.14 -8.39
CA ASP A 31 11.24 -36.21 -7.68
C ASP A 31 12.04 -35.55 -6.53
N PRO A 32 12.27 -34.23 -6.59
CA PRO A 32 13.02 -33.54 -5.55
C PRO A 32 12.29 -33.65 -4.21
N SER A 33 13.04 -33.96 -3.15
CA SER A 33 12.45 -33.94 -1.81
C SER A 33 11.94 -32.54 -1.45
N ASN A 34 10.96 -32.45 -0.54
CA ASN A 34 10.46 -31.16 -0.05
C ASN A 34 11.59 -30.29 0.54
N GLU A 35 12.57 -30.89 1.23
CA GLU A 35 13.74 -30.18 1.75
C GLU A 35 14.60 -29.58 0.62
N GLU A 36 14.81 -30.35 -0.46
CA GLU A 36 15.55 -29.87 -1.63
C GLU A 36 14.82 -28.71 -2.33
N LEU A 37 13.49 -28.82 -2.48
CA LEU A 37 12.65 -27.75 -3.02
C LEU A 37 12.76 -26.47 -2.17
N VAL A 38 12.64 -26.58 -0.85
CA VAL A 38 12.78 -25.46 0.08
C VAL A 38 14.16 -24.83 -0.02
N GLN A 39 15.23 -25.61 -0.20
CA GLN A 39 16.58 -25.05 -0.34
C GLN A 39 16.78 -24.33 -1.69
N ARG A 40 16.34 -24.92 -2.80
CA ARG A 40 16.67 -24.43 -4.15
C ARG A 40 15.73 -23.37 -4.71
N THR A 41 14.46 -23.35 -4.32
CA THR A 41 13.45 -22.43 -4.89
C THR A 41 13.50 -21.08 -4.18
N PRO A 42 13.94 -19.96 -4.80
CA PRO A 42 14.09 -18.70 -4.09
C PRO A 42 12.74 -18.04 -3.78
N ILE A 43 12.65 -17.36 -2.63
CA ILE A 43 11.57 -16.38 -2.41
C ILE A 43 11.87 -15.19 -3.34
N ARG A 44 10.84 -14.65 -4.00
CA ARG A 44 11.00 -13.52 -4.92
C ARG A 44 10.61 -12.20 -4.25
N PRO A 45 11.56 -11.33 -3.88
CA PRO A 45 11.24 -10.09 -3.16
C PRO A 45 10.35 -9.13 -3.95
N SER A 46 10.38 -9.19 -5.29
CA SER A 46 9.48 -8.39 -6.14
C SER A 46 7.98 -8.69 -5.92
N PHE A 47 7.66 -9.87 -5.39
CA PHE A 47 6.28 -10.24 -5.05
C PHE A 47 5.79 -9.60 -3.75
N GLU A 48 6.65 -8.95 -2.96
CA GLU A 48 6.21 -8.21 -1.78
C GLU A 48 5.22 -7.10 -2.17
N GLN A 49 5.46 -6.39 -3.27
CA GLN A 49 4.61 -5.29 -3.74
C GLN A 49 3.68 -5.69 -4.89
N SER A 50 3.94 -6.82 -5.55
CA SER A 50 3.15 -7.30 -6.68
C SER A 50 3.05 -8.83 -6.65
N PRO A 51 2.40 -9.40 -5.61
CA PRO A 51 2.30 -10.84 -5.47
C PRO A 51 1.41 -11.46 -6.57
N PRO A 52 1.64 -12.74 -6.91
CA PRO A 52 0.63 -13.55 -7.56
C PRO A 52 -0.55 -13.75 -6.60
N ILE A 53 -1.78 -13.59 -7.08
CA ILE A 53 -3.01 -13.69 -6.30
C ILE A 53 -3.75 -14.95 -6.72
N ALA A 54 -3.98 -15.86 -5.77
CA ALA A 54 -4.76 -17.05 -6.00
C ALA A 54 -6.20 -16.66 -6.37
N SER A 55 -6.67 -17.14 -7.53
CA SER A 55 -8.05 -16.97 -7.98
C SER A 55 -8.99 -17.95 -7.28
N ASP A 56 -8.47 -19.09 -6.83
CA ASP A 56 -9.20 -20.11 -6.07
C ASP A 56 -8.33 -20.78 -5.02
N ILE A 57 -8.95 -21.20 -3.91
CA ILE A 57 -8.32 -22.01 -2.86
C ILE A 57 -9.18 -23.24 -2.59
N GLN A 58 -8.56 -24.42 -2.60
CA GLN A 58 -9.17 -25.68 -2.20
C GLN A 58 -8.39 -26.31 -1.05
N ILE A 59 -9.14 -26.92 -0.13
CA ILE A 59 -8.60 -27.64 1.02
C ILE A 59 -9.17 -29.04 1.01
N GLU A 60 -8.32 -30.02 1.28
CA GLU A 60 -8.68 -31.41 1.49
C GLU A 60 -8.07 -31.91 2.80
N ILE A 61 -8.90 -32.46 3.68
CA ILE A 61 -8.43 -33.18 4.87
C ILE A 61 -8.07 -34.59 4.41
N LEU A 62 -6.83 -35.02 4.66
CA LEU A 62 -6.38 -36.35 4.28
C LEU A 62 -7.06 -37.40 5.16
N ASP A 63 -7.41 -38.56 4.57
CA ASP A 63 -8.00 -39.70 5.30
C ASP A 63 -7.11 -40.15 6.46
N GLU A 64 -5.79 -40.12 6.25
CA GLU A 64 -4.76 -40.40 7.25
C GLU A 64 -3.61 -39.40 7.10
N PRO A 65 -2.97 -38.95 8.21
CA PRO A 65 -1.78 -38.11 8.15
C PRO A 65 -0.62 -38.81 7.42
N LEU A 66 0.21 -38.02 6.74
CA LEU A 66 1.48 -38.47 6.16
C LEU A 66 2.51 -38.78 7.26
N GLU A 67 3.64 -39.38 6.88
CA GLU A 67 4.71 -39.74 7.82
C GLU A 67 5.27 -38.54 8.61
N GLY A 68 5.29 -37.34 8.00
CA GLY A 68 5.67 -36.08 8.66
C GLY A 68 4.59 -35.46 9.55
N GLY A 69 3.39 -36.06 9.57
CA GLY A 69 2.22 -35.60 10.33
C GLY A 69 1.39 -34.52 9.62
N GLU A 70 1.71 -34.19 8.37
CA GLU A 70 0.84 -33.39 7.51
C GLU A 70 -0.47 -34.13 7.27
N ASN A 71 -1.58 -33.42 7.37
CA ASN A 71 -2.92 -33.99 7.33
C ASN A 71 -3.89 -33.17 6.45
N ILE A 72 -3.38 -32.11 5.81
CA ILE A 72 -4.15 -31.24 4.92
C ILE A 72 -3.41 -31.14 3.59
N ARG A 73 -4.12 -31.26 2.48
CA ARG A 73 -3.66 -30.80 1.17
C ARG A 73 -4.28 -29.44 0.86
N PHE A 74 -3.42 -28.45 0.63
CA PHE A 74 -3.81 -27.10 0.22
C PHE A 74 -3.51 -26.91 -1.26
N ILE A 75 -4.46 -26.35 -2.01
CA ILE A 75 -4.33 -26.14 -3.46
C ILE A 75 -4.74 -24.68 -3.75
N ALA A 76 -3.83 -23.91 -4.36
CA ALA A 76 -4.09 -22.58 -4.87
C ALA A 76 -4.05 -22.58 -6.39
N THR A 77 -5.13 -22.07 -7.00
CA THR A 77 -5.19 -21.86 -8.44
C THR A 77 -4.81 -20.42 -8.77
N PHE A 78 -3.93 -20.24 -9.76
CA PHE A 78 -3.55 -18.94 -10.30
C PHE A 78 -4.05 -18.79 -11.73
N ASN A 79 -4.20 -17.55 -12.19
CA ASN A 79 -4.60 -17.31 -13.57
C ASN A 79 -3.44 -17.67 -14.53
N GLU A 80 -3.78 -18.11 -15.74
CA GLU A 80 -2.78 -18.44 -16.76
C GLU A 80 -1.82 -17.26 -17.00
N GLY A 81 -0.52 -17.54 -16.98
CA GLY A 81 0.55 -16.55 -17.20
C GLY A 81 0.91 -15.69 -15.99
N GLU A 82 0.19 -15.82 -14.86
CA GLU A 82 0.53 -15.14 -13.60
C GLU A 82 1.81 -15.69 -12.98
N LEU A 83 1.99 -17.02 -13.08
CA LEU A 83 3.21 -17.73 -12.70
C LEU A 83 3.76 -18.47 -13.93
N GLN A 84 5.08 -18.39 -14.11
CA GLN A 84 5.79 -19.09 -15.20
C GLN A 84 6.65 -20.25 -14.70
N GLU A 85 6.88 -20.32 -13.38
CA GLU A 85 7.70 -21.35 -12.74
C GLU A 85 6.81 -22.42 -12.14
N ARG A 86 7.33 -23.65 -11.99
CA ARG A 86 6.59 -24.77 -11.39
C ARG A 86 6.59 -24.79 -9.86
N TYR A 87 7.32 -23.86 -9.24
CA TYR A 87 7.46 -23.77 -7.79
C TYR A 87 7.26 -22.33 -7.33
N LEU A 88 6.51 -22.15 -6.25
CA LEU A 88 6.28 -20.86 -5.61
C LEU A 88 6.75 -20.93 -4.16
N ALA A 89 7.80 -20.20 -3.81
CA ALA A 89 8.30 -20.11 -2.44
C ALA A 89 7.80 -18.84 -1.74
N LEU A 90 7.41 -18.97 -0.48
CA LEU A 90 7.04 -17.87 0.40
C LEU A 90 7.32 -18.21 1.88
N LEU A 91 7.27 -17.18 2.73
CA LEU A 91 7.41 -17.29 4.18
C LEU A 91 6.06 -17.48 4.87
N LEU A 92 5.98 -18.46 5.77
CA LEU A 92 4.94 -18.64 6.78
C LEU A 92 5.61 -18.69 8.15
N ASN A 93 5.33 -17.75 9.05
CA ASN A 93 5.99 -17.62 10.37
C ASN A 93 7.52 -17.77 10.34
N GLU A 94 8.18 -17.11 9.37
CA GLU A 94 9.63 -17.19 9.13
C GLU A 94 10.14 -18.52 8.53
N GLU A 95 9.27 -19.53 8.42
CA GLU A 95 9.57 -20.78 7.72
C GLU A 95 9.27 -20.63 6.22
N LYS A 96 10.22 -21.06 5.40
CA LYS A 96 10.06 -21.06 3.95
C LYS A 96 9.30 -22.31 3.52
N VAL A 97 8.16 -22.10 2.87
CA VAL A 97 7.38 -23.17 2.25
C VAL A 97 7.42 -23.05 0.73
N VAL A 98 7.16 -24.16 0.04
CA VAL A 98 7.15 -24.23 -1.43
C VAL A 98 5.89 -24.94 -1.89
N LEU A 99 5.08 -24.26 -2.69
CA LEU A 99 3.99 -24.89 -3.43
C LEU A 99 4.51 -25.36 -4.79
N ARG A 100 3.95 -26.45 -5.32
CA ARG A 100 4.39 -27.11 -6.55
C ARG A 100 3.27 -27.32 -7.56
N ASP A 101 3.63 -27.24 -8.84
CA ASP A 101 2.81 -27.47 -10.05
C ASP A 101 3.63 -28.33 -11.04
N ASP A 102 4.03 -29.52 -10.60
CA ASP A 102 4.94 -30.43 -11.30
C ASP A 102 4.47 -31.89 -11.40
N GLY A 103 3.24 -32.18 -11.00
CA GLY A 103 2.56 -33.47 -11.04
C GLY A 103 3.10 -34.48 -10.01
N GLN A 104 3.71 -34.00 -8.93
CA GLN A 104 4.35 -34.82 -7.91
C GLN A 104 3.96 -34.36 -6.50
N GLY A 105 4.11 -35.26 -5.52
CA GLY A 105 3.83 -34.97 -4.11
C GLY A 105 2.38 -34.53 -3.87
N ALA A 106 2.19 -33.29 -3.41
CA ALA A 106 0.85 -32.72 -3.21
C ALA A 106 0.13 -32.45 -4.54
N ASP A 107 0.89 -32.26 -5.62
CA ASP A 107 0.36 -31.87 -6.92
C ASP A 107 -0.03 -33.10 -7.75
N GLN A 108 -1.18 -33.00 -8.42
CA GLN A 108 -1.77 -34.12 -9.15
C GLN A 108 -1.50 -34.05 -10.65
N GLU A 109 -1.35 -32.83 -11.20
CA GLU A 109 -1.22 -32.62 -12.64
C GLU A 109 -0.24 -31.48 -12.91
N ALA A 110 0.83 -31.77 -13.65
CA ALA A 110 1.88 -30.79 -13.89
C ALA A 110 1.45 -29.70 -14.89
N GLY A 111 1.66 -28.44 -14.54
CA GLY A 111 1.49 -27.29 -15.42
C GLY A 111 0.03 -26.88 -15.61
N ASP A 112 -0.85 -27.19 -14.66
CA ASP A 112 -2.27 -26.83 -14.69
C ASP A 112 -2.56 -25.50 -13.96
N ASN A 113 -1.51 -24.83 -13.45
CA ASN A 113 -1.56 -23.62 -12.61
C ASN A 113 -2.23 -23.84 -11.24
N ARG A 114 -2.32 -25.09 -10.76
CA ARG A 114 -2.83 -25.45 -9.43
C ARG A 114 -1.67 -25.86 -8.53
N PHE A 115 -1.11 -24.85 -7.88
CA PHE A 115 0.01 -25.03 -6.98
C PHE A 115 -0.47 -25.61 -5.65
N SER A 116 0.18 -26.67 -5.19
CA SER A 116 -0.25 -27.37 -3.99
C SER A 116 0.87 -27.68 -3.00
N ILE A 117 0.49 -27.92 -1.74
CA ILE A 117 1.38 -28.26 -0.63
C ILE A 117 0.64 -29.08 0.43
N PHE A 118 1.34 -29.97 1.12
CA PHE A 118 0.83 -30.63 2.31
C PHE A 118 1.15 -29.80 3.56
N LEU A 119 0.17 -29.62 4.44
CA LEU A 119 0.28 -28.85 5.68
C LEU A 119 -0.17 -29.68 6.87
N LYS A 120 0.35 -29.32 8.04
CA LYS A 120 -0.11 -29.84 9.34
C LYS A 120 -0.94 -28.78 10.06
N ASP A 121 -2.22 -29.05 10.28
CA ASP A 121 -3.14 -28.17 11.01
C ASP A 121 -4.19 -29.00 11.77
N ASP A 122 -5.04 -28.36 12.57
CA ASP A 122 -6.16 -29.00 13.27
C ASP A 122 -7.43 -28.95 12.38
N PRO A 123 -7.89 -30.09 11.83
CA PRO A 123 -9.03 -30.14 10.91
C PRO A 123 -10.33 -29.63 11.54
N ASP A 124 -10.59 -29.98 12.81
CA ASP A 124 -11.82 -29.58 13.51
C ASP A 124 -11.84 -28.07 13.72
N GLN A 125 -10.69 -27.49 14.05
CA GLN A 125 -10.56 -26.05 14.17
C GLN A 125 -10.66 -25.35 12.80
N ILE A 126 -10.16 -25.92 11.70
CA ILE A 126 -10.35 -25.36 10.35
C ILE A 126 -11.84 -25.26 10.02
N VAL A 127 -12.56 -26.39 10.15
CA VAL A 127 -14.00 -26.47 9.87
C VAL A 127 -14.77 -25.49 10.75
N THR A 128 -14.43 -25.41 12.04
CA THR A 128 -15.07 -24.49 12.99
C THR A 128 -14.87 -23.03 12.61
N GLU A 129 -13.63 -22.64 12.30
CA GLU A 129 -13.28 -21.26 11.97
C GLU A 129 -13.92 -20.81 10.65
N LEU A 130 -13.85 -21.63 9.59
CA LEU A 130 -14.53 -21.35 8.33
C LEU A 130 -16.05 -21.27 8.49
N SER A 131 -16.63 -22.16 9.30
CA SER A 131 -18.08 -22.12 9.60
C SER A 131 -18.48 -20.83 10.32
N ASN A 132 -17.66 -20.33 11.23
CA ASN A 132 -17.91 -19.07 11.93
C ASN A 132 -17.79 -17.86 11.00
N ARG A 133 -16.77 -17.83 10.14
CA ARG A 133 -16.59 -16.79 9.10
C ARG A 133 -17.75 -16.77 8.11
N GLN A 134 -18.20 -17.95 7.67
CA GLN A 134 -19.40 -18.05 6.81
C GLN A 134 -20.66 -17.56 7.53
N LYS A 135 -20.88 -17.94 8.79
CA LYS A 135 -22.03 -17.43 9.56
C LYS A 135 -22.00 -15.91 9.64
N LEU A 136 -20.84 -15.33 9.91
CA LEU A 136 -20.64 -13.88 9.97
C LEU A 136 -20.92 -13.21 8.62
N ALA A 137 -20.38 -13.75 7.53
CA ALA A 137 -20.65 -13.27 6.18
C ALA A 137 -22.14 -13.21 5.86
N LEU A 138 -22.92 -14.13 6.46
CA LEU A 138 -24.37 -14.21 6.32
C LEU A 138 -25.14 -13.37 7.36
N THR A 139 -24.48 -12.66 8.29
CA THR A 139 -25.19 -11.77 9.25
C THR A 139 -25.55 -10.42 8.66
N THR A 140 -24.82 -9.94 7.64
CA THR A 140 -25.09 -8.67 6.95
C THR A 140 -25.83 -8.92 5.63
N ASP A 141 -26.67 -7.96 5.19
CA ASP A 141 -27.40 -8.09 3.91
C ASP A 141 -26.47 -7.94 2.69
N THR A 142 -25.36 -7.22 2.86
CA THR A 142 -24.30 -7.07 1.87
C THR A 142 -22.93 -7.21 2.51
N LEU A 143 -21.97 -7.63 1.70
CA LEU A 143 -20.56 -7.68 2.04
C LEU A 143 -19.79 -6.68 1.18
N PRO A 144 -19.05 -5.71 1.76
CA PRO A 144 -18.24 -4.80 0.98
C PRO A 144 -16.99 -5.53 0.47
N ILE A 145 -16.91 -5.74 -0.84
CA ILE A 145 -15.68 -6.19 -1.51
C ILE A 145 -15.01 -4.99 -2.15
N PHE A 146 -13.70 -4.86 -1.97
CA PHE A 146 -12.93 -3.78 -2.56
C PHE A 146 -12.34 -4.25 -3.89
N SER A 147 -12.58 -3.47 -4.94
CA SER A 147 -11.91 -3.61 -6.22
C SER A 147 -11.17 -2.30 -6.48
N ASN A 148 -9.84 -2.36 -6.53
CA ASN A 148 -8.99 -1.19 -6.38
C ASN A 148 -9.36 -0.42 -5.09
N ARG A 149 -9.91 0.79 -5.23
CA ARG A 149 -10.35 1.63 -4.08
C ARG A 149 -11.86 1.79 -3.99
N SER A 150 -12.61 1.23 -4.94
CA SER A 150 -14.06 1.28 -4.93
C SER A 150 -14.65 0.08 -4.21
N ILE A 151 -15.72 0.32 -3.46
CA ILE A 151 -16.54 -0.70 -2.82
C ILE A 151 -17.53 -1.25 -3.85
N ARG A 152 -17.61 -2.58 -3.93
CA ARG A 152 -18.66 -3.31 -4.60
C ARG A 152 -19.41 -4.14 -3.56
N PRO A 153 -20.69 -3.84 -3.28
CA PRO A 153 -21.47 -4.68 -2.40
C PRO A 153 -21.75 -6.02 -3.08
N VAL A 154 -21.46 -7.11 -2.39
CA VAL A 154 -21.96 -8.44 -2.75
C VAL A 154 -23.15 -8.75 -1.87
N GLU A 155 -24.31 -8.96 -2.48
CA GLU A 155 -25.52 -9.35 -1.76
C GLU A 155 -25.33 -10.71 -1.07
N LYS A 156 -25.87 -10.84 0.13
CA LYS A 156 -25.81 -12.07 0.94
C LYS A 156 -26.16 -13.34 0.18
N GLY A 157 -27.14 -13.29 -0.74
CA GLY A 157 -27.54 -14.44 -1.56
C GLY A 157 -26.49 -14.90 -2.58
N ASN A 158 -25.52 -14.04 -2.88
CA ASN A 158 -24.43 -14.28 -3.83
C ASN A 158 -23.09 -14.57 -3.14
N ILE A 159 -23.04 -14.59 -1.80
CA ILE A 159 -21.86 -15.01 -1.07
C ILE A 159 -21.75 -16.52 -1.21
N GLU A 160 -20.70 -16.97 -1.90
CA GLU A 160 -20.39 -18.38 -1.99
C GLU A 160 -20.06 -18.92 -0.59
N GLY A 161 -20.64 -20.07 -0.24
CA GLY A 161 -20.30 -20.81 0.97
C GLY A 161 -19.40 -22.00 0.67
N PHE A 162 -18.87 -22.62 1.71
CA PHE A 162 -18.20 -23.92 1.62
C PHE A 162 -19.07 -25.03 2.24
N ASN A 163 -18.82 -26.27 1.83
CA ASN A 163 -19.51 -27.43 2.38
C ASN A 163 -18.68 -28.08 3.49
N ALA A 164 -18.99 -27.74 4.74
CA ALA A 164 -18.32 -28.29 5.92
C ALA A 164 -18.40 -29.82 6.02
N LEU A 165 -19.51 -30.43 5.57
CA LEU A 165 -19.67 -31.88 5.59
C LEU A 165 -18.70 -32.56 4.61
N ILE A 166 -18.60 -32.05 3.38
CA ILE A 166 -17.67 -32.59 2.39
C ILE A 166 -16.23 -32.43 2.87
N LEU A 167 -15.90 -31.27 3.45
CA LEU A 167 -14.55 -31.02 3.97
C LEU A 167 -14.21 -32.03 5.08
N SER A 168 -15.12 -32.23 6.04
CA SER A 168 -14.95 -33.21 7.12
C SER A 168 -14.90 -34.67 6.66
N GLN A 169 -15.33 -34.96 5.43
CA GLN A 169 -15.33 -36.29 4.81
C GLN A 169 -14.13 -36.52 3.89
N GLY A 170 -13.17 -35.59 3.85
CA GLY A 170 -11.91 -35.73 3.12
C GLY A 170 -11.98 -35.42 1.62
N GLY A 171 -13.09 -34.87 1.12
CA GLY A 171 -13.13 -34.37 -0.26
C GLY A 171 -12.44 -33.01 -0.40
N PRO A 172 -11.81 -32.69 -1.55
CA PRO A 172 -11.34 -31.33 -1.81
C PRO A 172 -12.52 -30.37 -1.90
N VAL A 173 -12.52 -29.34 -1.06
CA VAL A 173 -13.57 -28.32 -0.99
C VAL A 173 -12.99 -26.97 -1.34
N ARG A 174 -13.62 -26.32 -2.31
CA ARG A 174 -13.40 -24.91 -2.64
C ARG A 174 -13.80 -24.02 -1.46
N ILE A 175 -12.87 -23.20 -1.01
CA ILE A 175 -13.11 -22.19 0.01
C ILE A 175 -13.07 -20.81 -0.66
N PRO A 176 -14.19 -20.09 -0.70
CA PRO A 176 -14.24 -18.75 -1.27
C PRO A 176 -13.22 -17.83 -0.58
N LYS A 177 -12.42 -17.12 -1.38
CA LYS A 177 -11.35 -16.24 -0.88
C LYS A 177 -11.84 -15.25 0.18
N ASP A 178 -13.05 -14.73 0.01
CA ASP A 178 -13.63 -13.73 0.89
C ASP A 178 -13.84 -14.31 2.30
N LEU A 179 -14.13 -15.61 2.44
CA LEU A 179 -14.24 -16.22 3.77
C LEU A 179 -12.93 -16.16 4.55
N PHE A 180 -11.77 -16.22 3.88
CA PHE A 180 -10.47 -16.01 4.55
C PHE A 180 -10.26 -14.54 4.95
N LEU A 181 -10.86 -13.59 4.24
CA LEU A 181 -10.71 -12.14 4.44
C LEU A 181 -11.83 -11.51 5.27
N LEU A 182 -12.70 -12.34 5.87
CA LEU A 182 -13.77 -11.85 6.73
C LEU A 182 -13.43 -12.05 8.19
N PHE A 183 -13.17 -10.93 8.86
CA PHE A 183 -13.04 -10.86 10.30
C PHE A 183 -13.90 -9.71 10.84
N PRO A 184 -14.70 -9.94 11.89
CA PRO A 184 -15.43 -8.87 12.55
C PRO A 184 -14.41 -8.10 13.40
N GLY A 185 -13.87 -7.02 12.89
CA GLY A 185 -13.18 -6.07 13.77
C GLY A 185 -14.17 -5.17 14.48
N THR A 186 -13.78 -4.73 15.66
CA THR A 186 -14.48 -3.74 16.46
C THR A 186 -13.82 -2.37 16.39
N SER A 187 -12.67 -2.25 15.72
CA SER A 187 -11.80 -1.10 15.70
C SER A 187 -12.48 0.15 15.12
N ASP A 188 -12.78 1.14 15.97
CA ASP A 188 -13.29 2.44 15.51
C ASP A 188 -12.23 3.14 14.62
N PRO A 189 -12.52 3.44 13.34
CA PRO A 189 -11.58 4.12 12.45
C PRO A 189 -11.12 5.49 12.99
N GLY A 190 -11.96 6.20 13.74
CA GLY A 190 -11.62 7.48 14.38
C GLY A 190 -10.61 7.35 15.52
N LYS A 191 -10.44 6.15 16.08
CA LYS A 191 -9.48 5.85 17.15
C LYS A 191 -8.23 5.14 16.67
N THR A 192 -8.33 4.36 15.58
CA THR A 192 -7.29 3.40 15.18
C THR A 192 -6.67 3.69 13.82
N LEU A 193 -7.33 4.50 12.97
CA LEU A 193 -6.93 4.73 11.58
C LEU A 193 -6.71 6.20 11.23
N MET A 194 -7.61 7.09 11.64
CA MET A 194 -7.60 8.51 11.30
C MET A 194 -8.06 9.34 12.50
N ILE A 195 -7.11 9.71 13.35
CA ILE A 195 -7.40 10.36 14.62
C ILE A 195 -7.34 11.87 14.44
N THR A 196 -8.51 12.54 14.51
CA THR A 196 -8.67 14.00 14.37
C THR A 196 -9.14 14.69 15.66
N ASP A 197 -9.49 13.90 16.68
CA ASP A 197 -10.10 14.38 17.93
C ASP A 197 -9.23 15.41 18.65
N LEU A 198 -9.87 16.49 19.13
CA LEU A 198 -9.19 17.62 19.77
C LEU A 198 -8.47 17.25 21.06
N GLY A 199 -8.96 16.25 21.80
CA GLY A 199 -8.28 15.72 22.98
C GLY A 199 -6.94 15.05 22.64
N VAL A 200 -6.70 14.73 21.37
CA VAL A 200 -5.43 14.17 20.87
C VAL A 200 -4.62 15.25 20.16
N VAL A 201 -5.18 15.87 19.11
CA VAL A 201 -4.45 16.79 18.23
C VAL A 201 -4.20 18.18 18.83
N GLU A 202 -4.83 18.47 19.98
CA GLU A 202 -4.57 19.65 20.81
C GLU A 202 -4.23 19.24 22.28
N ASP A 203 -3.73 18.01 22.49
CA ASP A 203 -3.26 17.56 23.81
C ASP A 203 -2.14 18.47 24.34
N ASN A 204 -2.40 19.15 25.46
CA ASN A 204 -1.46 20.14 26.01
C ASN A 204 -0.11 19.55 26.45
N THR A 205 0.00 18.23 26.62
CA THR A 205 1.26 17.58 26.99
C THR A 205 2.15 17.33 25.77
N ARG A 206 1.54 17.02 24.62
CA ARG A 206 2.22 16.55 23.40
C ARG A 206 2.21 17.55 22.25
N THR A 207 1.36 18.56 22.33
CA THR A 207 1.20 19.59 21.30
C THR A 207 1.39 20.99 21.91
N PHE A 208 1.47 22.00 21.04
CA PHE A 208 1.60 23.40 21.41
C PHE A 208 0.73 24.25 20.51
N ASN A 209 0.05 25.22 21.10
CA ASN A 209 -0.72 26.23 20.39
C ASN A 209 0.07 27.55 20.35
N PRO A 210 0.71 27.89 19.22
CA PRO A 210 1.49 29.13 19.08
C PRO A 210 0.63 30.39 19.14
N CYS A 211 -0.68 30.29 18.88
CA CYS A 211 -1.61 31.41 18.88
C CYS A 211 -1.95 31.91 20.28
N THR A 212 -1.97 31.01 21.26
CA THR A 212 -2.31 31.30 22.65
C THR A 212 -1.12 31.16 23.60
N GLY A 213 -0.02 30.56 23.12
CA GLY A 213 1.13 30.19 23.95
C GLY A 213 0.83 29.07 24.94
N SER A 214 -0.15 28.21 24.67
CA SER A 214 -0.58 27.13 25.56
C SER A 214 -0.11 25.75 25.09
N GLY A 215 0.11 24.84 26.04
CA GLY A 215 0.60 23.48 25.78
C GLY A 215 2.09 23.33 26.07
N ASN A 216 2.73 22.34 25.46
CA ASN A 216 4.14 22.04 25.64
C ASN A 216 4.94 22.43 24.39
N PRO A 217 5.76 23.51 24.44
CA PRO A 217 6.62 23.93 23.32
C PRO A 217 7.50 22.83 22.72
N ASN A 218 7.86 21.83 23.53
CA ASN A 218 8.67 20.67 23.13
C ASN A 218 7.84 19.37 23.10
N GLY A 219 6.53 19.49 22.88
CA GLY A 219 5.65 18.34 22.77
C GLY A 219 6.05 17.46 21.58
N VAL A 220 6.03 16.14 21.78
CA VAL A 220 6.47 15.14 20.79
C VAL A 220 5.69 15.16 19.48
N TRP A 221 4.49 15.74 19.47
CA TRP A 221 3.62 15.86 18.31
C TRP A 221 3.58 17.29 17.75
N THR A 222 4.45 18.18 18.21
CA THR A 222 4.61 19.51 17.61
C THR A 222 5.34 19.42 16.27
N PHE A 223 5.00 20.32 15.33
CA PHE A 223 5.72 20.42 14.06
C PHE A 223 7.23 20.61 14.26
N GLY A 224 7.58 21.47 15.22
CA GLY A 224 8.96 21.77 15.59
C GLY A 224 9.76 20.56 16.04
N GLU A 225 9.18 19.72 16.91
CA GLU A 225 9.85 18.53 17.40
C GLU A 225 10.03 17.48 16.30
N LEU A 226 9.00 17.25 15.47
CA LEU A 226 9.14 16.34 14.33
C LEU A 226 10.21 16.80 13.34
N MET A 227 10.27 18.10 13.01
CA MET A 227 11.35 18.65 12.18
C MET A 227 12.73 18.53 12.84
N ARG A 228 12.81 18.65 14.17
CA ARG A 228 14.05 18.43 14.92
C ARG A 228 14.51 16.97 14.81
N GLN A 229 13.61 16.01 14.94
CA GLN A 229 13.92 14.59 14.75
C GLN A 229 14.41 14.33 13.32
N LEU A 230 13.78 14.94 12.30
CA LEU A 230 14.24 14.83 10.91
C LEU A 230 15.61 15.47 10.67
N ALA A 231 15.92 16.59 11.31
CA ALA A 231 17.21 17.28 11.19
C ALA A 231 18.34 16.60 11.98
N SER A 232 18.01 15.63 12.84
CA SER A 232 18.95 14.93 13.71
C SER A 232 19.61 13.78 12.96
N PRO A 233 20.94 13.74 12.79
CA PRO A 233 21.61 12.68 12.04
C PRO A 233 21.48 11.29 12.66
N ASN A 234 21.26 11.20 13.97
CA ASN A 234 21.00 9.97 14.73
C ASN A 234 20.48 10.30 16.15
N SER A 235 19.99 9.29 16.87
CA SER A 235 19.46 9.40 18.23
C SER A 235 20.46 9.92 19.28
N GLY A 236 21.77 9.77 19.05
CA GLY A 236 22.83 10.27 19.93
C GLY A 236 23.23 11.73 19.67
N ALA A 237 22.70 12.36 18.62
CA ALA A 237 23.07 13.70 18.18
C ALA A 237 21.83 14.49 17.73
N ILE A 238 20.92 14.73 18.66
CA ILE A 238 19.71 15.51 18.40
C ILE A 238 20.05 16.95 17.98
N ALA A 239 19.40 17.43 16.92
CA ALA A 239 19.62 18.75 16.35
C ALA A 239 19.31 19.88 17.37
N SER A 240 20.26 20.81 17.50
CA SER A 240 20.08 22.06 18.25
C SER A 240 19.06 23.00 17.58
N ASP A 241 18.60 24.01 18.30
CA ASP A 241 17.64 25.01 17.79
C ASP A 241 18.13 25.71 16.51
N ALA A 242 19.42 26.05 16.47
CA ALA A 242 20.02 26.66 15.28
C ALA A 242 20.03 25.69 14.07
N GLN A 243 20.26 24.40 14.31
CA GLN A 243 20.29 23.39 13.25
C GLN A 243 18.89 23.10 12.70
N VAL A 244 17.89 22.90 13.56
CA VAL A 244 16.50 22.70 13.10
C VAL A 244 15.95 23.96 12.43
N SER A 245 16.30 25.16 12.92
CA SER A 245 15.95 26.41 12.24
C SER A 245 16.53 26.48 10.84
N ALA A 246 17.82 26.15 10.66
CA ALA A 246 18.45 26.17 9.35
C ALA A 246 17.80 25.13 8.41
N PHE A 247 17.59 23.91 8.90
CA PHE A 247 16.94 22.83 8.15
C PHE A 247 15.53 23.23 7.65
N VAL A 248 14.71 23.83 8.51
CA VAL A 248 13.36 24.27 8.14
C VAL A 248 13.41 25.47 7.18
N LEU A 249 14.30 26.43 7.38
CA LEU A 249 14.47 27.56 6.46
C LEU A 249 14.93 27.10 5.08
N ASP A 250 15.88 26.18 4.99
CA ASP A 250 16.35 25.63 3.72
C ASP A 250 15.21 24.97 2.94
N TRP A 251 14.38 24.19 3.63
CA TRP A 251 13.18 23.59 3.05
C TRP A 251 12.15 24.65 2.59
N LEU A 252 11.77 25.61 3.44
CA LEU A 252 10.81 26.67 3.09
C LEU A 252 11.31 27.58 1.96
N ASN A 253 12.62 27.79 1.86
CA ASN A 253 13.22 28.60 0.80
C ASN A 253 13.07 27.95 -0.58
N THR A 254 12.78 26.65 -0.69
CA THR A 254 12.53 25.99 -1.99
C THR A 254 11.35 26.58 -2.77
N TRP A 255 10.40 27.22 -2.08
CA TRP A 255 9.29 27.95 -2.71
C TRP A 255 9.63 29.38 -3.11
N THR A 256 10.69 29.98 -2.55
CA THR A 256 11.07 31.38 -2.80
C THR A 256 11.87 31.58 -4.07
N VAL A 257 12.28 30.47 -4.70
CA VAL A 257 13.08 30.43 -5.92
C VAL A 257 12.48 29.45 -6.93
N SER A 258 12.58 29.76 -8.22
CA SER A 258 12.12 28.84 -9.28
C SER A 258 12.89 27.53 -9.23
N GLN A 259 12.19 26.41 -9.32
CA GLN A 259 12.77 25.07 -9.32
C GLN A 259 12.56 24.39 -10.67
N VAL A 260 13.40 23.40 -10.98
CA VAL A 260 13.18 22.47 -12.09
C VAL A 260 13.39 21.06 -11.58
N VAL A 261 12.34 20.26 -11.60
CA VAL A 261 12.38 18.87 -11.13
C VAL A 261 12.02 17.97 -12.29
N ASN A 262 12.93 17.07 -12.65
CA ASN A 262 12.74 16.17 -13.79
C ASN A 262 12.34 16.91 -15.10
N GLY A 263 12.83 18.13 -15.31
CA GLY A 263 12.48 18.97 -16.47
C GLY A 263 11.08 19.60 -16.41
N ASP A 264 10.37 19.49 -15.29
CA ASP A 264 9.15 20.23 -14.98
C ASP A 264 9.52 21.54 -14.27
N PRO A 265 9.20 22.72 -14.84
CA PRO A 265 9.46 24.00 -14.19
C PRO A 265 8.40 24.32 -13.14
N LEU A 266 8.85 24.65 -11.93
CA LEU A 266 8.00 25.06 -10.82
C LEU A 266 8.26 26.53 -10.50
N SER A 267 7.19 27.31 -10.46
CA SER A 267 7.23 28.74 -10.18
C SER A 267 7.40 29.02 -8.68
N ILE A 268 7.93 30.21 -8.40
CA ILE A 268 8.01 30.80 -7.05
C ILE A 268 6.59 30.94 -6.47
N ARG A 269 6.48 30.75 -5.15
CA ARG A 269 5.25 30.94 -4.36
C ARG A 269 5.47 31.91 -3.20
N ASP A 270 4.39 32.45 -2.64
CA ASP A 270 4.45 33.57 -1.68
C ASP A 270 4.76 33.13 -0.23
N PHE A 271 5.58 32.11 -0.07
CA PHE A 271 6.00 31.58 1.24
C PHE A 271 6.79 32.61 2.05
N GLN A 272 7.52 33.51 1.37
CA GLN A 272 8.29 34.54 2.03
C GLN A 272 7.40 35.44 2.88
N ASN A 273 6.27 35.91 2.35
CA ASN A 273 5.40 36.84 3.06
C ASN A 273 4.37 36.11 3.93
N GLN A 274 3.92 34.92 3.55
CA GLN A 274 2.85 34.21 4.26
C GLN A 274 3.34 33.30 5.41
N ILE A 275 4.60 32.84 5.38
CA ILE A 275 5.13 31.89 6.37
C ILE A 275 6.47 32.36 6.95
N ILE A 276 7.48 32.59 6.09
CA ILE A 276 8.87 32.78 6.55
C ILE A 276 9.05 34.09 7.31
N THR A 277 8.64 35.23 6.72
CA THR A 277 8.86 36.55 7.32
C THR A 277 8.10 36.71 8.64
N PRO A 278 6.81 36.36 8.73
CA PRO A 278 6.11 36.50 10.00
C PRO A 278 6.67 35.62 11.11
N TRP A 279 7.03 34.37 10.79
CA TRP A 279 7.63 33.48 11.76
C TRP A 279 9.02 33.97 12.23
N LEU A 280 9.86 34.48 11.33
CA LEU A 280 11.13 35.13 11.71
C LEU A 280 10.91 36.36 12.59
N ASN A 281 9.93 37.19 12.28
CA ASN A 281 9.61 38.38 13.07
C ASN A 281 9.13 38.00 14.48
N ALA A 282 8.20 37.05 14.58
CA ALA A 282 7.72 36.54 15.86
C ALA A 282 8.87 35.91 16.67
N SER A 283 9.76 35.17 16.01
CA SER A 283 10.96 34.59 16.63
C SER A 283 11.90 35.67 17.17
N ALA A 284 12.17 36.72 16.39
CA ALA A 284 13.02 37.83 16.81
C ALA A 284 12.43 38.60 18.00
N VAL A 285 11.12 38.88 17.99
CA VAL A 285 10.40 39.48 19.13
C VAL A 285 10.51 38.60 20.38
N ALA A 286 10.46 37.29 20.20
CA ALA A 286 10.65 36.31 21.25
C ALA A 286 12.12 36.07 21.63
N GLY A 287 13.07 36.85 21.08
CA GLY A 287 14.49 36.80 21.46
C GLY A 287 15.34 35.75 20.76
N ALA A 288 14.90 35.22 19.61
CA ALA A 288 15.73 34.36 18.77
C ALA A 288 16.96 35.11 18.24
N PRO A 289 18.09 34.43 18.02
CA PRO A 289 19.19 35.00 17.25
C PRO A 289 18.72 35.45 15.85
N ALA A 290 19.35 36.51 15.32
CA ALA A 290 18.98 37.05 14.03
C ALA A 290 18.98 35.98 12.93
N GLY A 291 17.89 35.88 12.18
CA GLY A 291 17.73 34.90 11.10
C GLY A 291 17.37 33.49 11.55
N GLN A 292 17.06 33.26 12.83
CA GLN A 292 16.62 31.96 13.34
C GLN A 292 15.13 31.93 13.67
N LEU A 293 14.51 30.78 13.37
CA LEU A 293 13.15 30.43 13.72
C LEU A 293 13.11 29.78 15.12
N ARG A 294 12.15 30.18 15.94
CA ARG A 294 11.77 29.45 17.16
C ARG A 294 10.71 28.41 16.81
N MET A 295 11.03 27.14 17.00
CA MET A 295 10.20 26.01 16.58
C MET A 295 8.84 25.94 17.28
N GLU A 296 8.75 26.45 18.51
CA GLU A 296 7.51 26.61 19.26
C GLU A 296 6.58 27.67 18.66
N LEU A 297 7.08 28.58 17.82
CA LEU A 297 6.26 29.57 17.10
C LEU A 297 5.91 29.11 15.68
N ALA A 298 6.18 27.85 15.33
CA ALA A 298 5.85 27.31 14.01
C ALA A 298 4.35 27.49 13.72
N PRO A 299 3.96 28.08 12.58
CA PRO A 299 2.56 28.43 12.29
C PRO A 299 1.79 27.21 11.78
N PHE A 300 1.81 26.12 12.55
CA PHE A 300 1.22 24.85 12.17
C PHE A 300 0.40 24.25 13.31
N LYS A 301 -0.80 23.79 12.96
CA LYS A 301 -1.66 22.99 13.84
C LYS A 301 -1.63 21.53 13.40
N LEU A 302 -1.52 20.60 14.34
CA LEU A 302 -1.75 19.18 14.07
C LEU A 302 -3.24 18.93 13.75
N LEU A 303 -3.53 18.33 12.61
CA LEU A 303 -4.89 18.03 12.14
C LEU A 303 -5.24 16.56 12.32
N ALA A 304 -4.27 15.66 12.11
CA ALA A 304 -4.50 14.22 12.23
C ALA A 304 -3.23 13.43 12.51
N ILE A 305 -3.39 12.31 13.23
CA ILE A 305 -2.44 11.20 13.29
C ILE A 305 -3.06 10.00 12.57
N VAL A 306 -2.35 9.42 11.61
CA VAL A 306 -2.91 8.45 10.66
C VAL A 306 -2.13 7.15 10.67
N ASN A 307 -2.85 6.04 10.73
CA ASN A 307 -2.33 4.68 10.54
C ASN A 307 -2.64 4.21 9.12
N ARG A 308 -1.60 3.80 8.40
CA ARG A 308 -1.63 3.29 7.03
C ARG A 308 -0.96 1.92 6.94
N LEU A 309 -1.24 1.04 7.89
CA LEU A 309 -0.84 -0.38 7.80
C LEU A 309 -1.39 -1.08 6.54
N ASP A 310 -2.43 -0.52 5.90
CA ASP A 310 -2.95 -0.96 4.60
C ASP A 310 -1.99 -0.76 3.43
N LEU A 311 -0.91 -0.01 3.62
CA LEU A 311 0.16 0.14 2.63
C LEU A 311 1.23 -0.95 2.71
N ARG A 312 1.16 -1.86 3.69
CA ARG A 312 2.18 -2.90 3.86
C ARG A 312 2.30 -3.80 2.64
N GLY A 313 3.50 -4.29 2.42
CA GLY A 313 3.80 -5.36 1.47
C GLY A 313 3.27 -6.72 1.92
N ASN A 314 3.27 -7.67 0.99
CA ASN A 314 2.92 -9.04 1.25
C ASN A 314 4.07 -9.75 1.97
N SER A 315 3.83 -10.01 3.25
CA SER A 315 4.85 -10.53 4.15
C SER A 315 5.26 -12.00 3.92
N GLY A 316 4.67 -12.67 2.93
CA GLY A 316 5.18 -13.94 2.41
C GLY A 316 6.43 -13.79 1.54
N TYR A 317 6.72 -12.59 1.05
CA TYR A 317 7.78 -12.35 0.07
C TYR A 317 8.86 -11.36 0.53
N GLY A 318 8.61 -10.60 1.59
CA GLY A 318 9.55 -9.65 2.17
C GLY A 318 8.93 -8.82 3.30
N PHE A 319 9.77 -8.04 3.98
CA PHE A 319 9.37 -7.11 5.05
C PHE A 319 10.03 -5.73 4.84
N SER A 320 10.26 -5.35 3.58
CA SER A 320 10.79 -4.04 3.25
C SER A 320 9.76 -2.92 3.37
N ASP A 321 8.47 -3.28 3.42
CA ASP A 321 7.36 -2.35 3.58
C ASP A 321 6.33 -2.86 4.62
N ALA A 322 6.39 -2.31 5.84
CA ALA A 322 5.44 -2.64 6.90
C ALA A 322 4.29 -1.62 7.01
N GLY A 323 4.03 -0.85 5.96
CA GLY A 323 3.03 0.22 5.96
C GLY A 323 3.58 1.54 6.46
N GLU A 324 2.69 2.46 6.84
CA GLU A 324 3.08 3.84 7.09
C GLU A 324 2.32 4.47 8.28
N GLY A 325 2.98 5.37 9.00
CA GLY A 325 2.37 6.26 9.99
C GLY A 325 2.48 7.71 9.52
N ARG A 326 1.46 8.55 9.77
CA ARG A 326 1.47 9.95 9.33
C ARG A 326 1.10 10.95 10.41
N PHE A 327 1.69 12.14 10.28
CA PHE A 327 1.24 13.35 10.95
C PHE A 327 0.86 14.38 9.88
N VAL A 328 -0.34 14.94 9.99
CA VAL A 328 -0.87 15.92 9.04
C VAL A 328 -1.02 17.26 9.75
N PHE A 329 -0.31 18.29 9.31
CA PHE A 329 -0.40 19.64 9.83
C PHE A 329 -1.12 20.57 8.86
N GLY A 330 -1.84 21.55 9.38
CA GLY A 330 -2.39 22.69 8.64
C GLY A 330 -1.63 23.97 8.97
N GLY A 331 -1.34 24.79 7.97
CA GLY A 331 -0.71 26.10 8.15
C GLY A 331 -1.68 27.14 8.72
N LEU A 332 -1.14 28.12 9.43
CA LEU A 332 -1.85 29.24 10.05
C LEU A 332 -1.27 30.58 9.56
N ASP A 333 -2.11 31.60 9.44
CA ASP A 333 -1.66 32.98 9.25
C ASP A 333 -1.37 33.67 10.59
N ASP A 334 -0.91 34.93 10.54
CA ASP A 334 -0.55 35.72 11.72
C ASP A 334 -1.73 36.02 12.65
N ASP A 335 -2.94 35.99 12.11
CA ASP A 335 -4.19 36.16 12.85
C ASP A 335 -4.74 34.80 13.33
N CYS A 336 -3.97 33.72 13.17
CA CYS A 336 -4.30 32.35 13.54
C CYS A 336 -5.52 31.76 12.82
N ASN A 337 -5.83 32.27 11.63
CA ASN A 337 -6.76 31.62 10.72
C ASN A 337 -6.06 30.51 9.94
N SER A 338 -6.85 29.54 9.49
CA SER A 338 -6.32 28.44 8.69
C SER A 338 -5.91 28.93 7.30
N LEU A 339 -4.67 28.65 6.92
CA LEU A 339 -4.20 28.75 5.54
C LEU A 339 -4.66 27.53 4.73
N ARG A 340 -4.72 27.70 3.40
CA ARG A 340 -4.84 26.59 2.45
C ARG A 340 -3.47 25.97 2.22
N PHE A 341 -2.91 25.38 3.28
CA PHE A 341 -1.61 24.73 3.28
C PHE A 341 -1.63 23.55 4.26
N THR A 342 -1.19 22.38 3.80
CA THR A 342 -0.90 21.24 4.69
C THR A 342 0.50 20.72 4.49
N VAL A 343 1.05 20.13 5.55
CA VAL A 343 2.32 19.41 5.57
C VAL A 343 2.06 18.01 6.13
N ILE A 344 2.45 16.98 5.41
CA ILE A 344 2.22 15.58 5.74
C ILE A 344 3.58 14.91 5.92
N PHE A 345 3.86 14.46 7.13
CA PHE A 345 5.00 13.61 7.42
C PHE A 345 4.56 12.17 7.21
N GLU A 346 5.20 11.44 6.29
CA GLU A 346 4.84 10.08 5.93
C GLU A 346 6.01 9.14 6.27
N TYR A 347 5.88 8.41 7.37
CA TYR A 347 6.93 7.57 7.94
C TYR A 347 6.71 6.11 7.60
N GLY A 348 7.69 5.49 6.93
CA GLY A 348 7.68 4.05 6.71
C GLY A 348 7.88 3.31 8.03
N ILE A 349 7.00 2.36 8.30
CA ILE A 349 7.10 1.54 9.51
C ILE A 349 8.26 0.55 9.34
N ASN A 350 9.19 0.54 10.28
CA ASN A 350 10.39 -0.29 10.23
C ASN A 350 10.21 -1.55 11.09
N LYS A 351 9.44 -2.51 10.60
CA LYS A 351 9.22 -3.83 11.22
C LYS A 351 9.67 -4.91 10.25
N GLN A 352 10.39 -5.91 10.73
CA GLN A 352 11.21 -6.81 9.90
C GLN A 352 10.69 -8.25 9.83
N ASN A 353 9.58 -8.55 10.51
CA ASN A 353 8.96 -9.87 10.49
C ASN A 353 7.45 -9.78 10.80
N CYS A 354 6.76 -10.93 10.65
CA CYS A 354 5.31 -11.06 10.85
C CYS A 354 4.91 -10.65 12.27
N ILE A 355 5.64 -11.15 13.28
CA ILE A 355 5.35 -10.94 14.69
C ILE A 355 5.38 -9.45 15.03
N GLU A 356 6.40 -8.75 14.57
CA GLU A 356 6.57 -7.32 14.77
C GLU A 356 5.46 -6.49 14.13
N ILE A 357 5.08 -6.79 12.88
CA ILE A 357 3.97 -6.10 12.20
C ILE A 357 2.64 -6.37 12.90
N LYS A 358 2.38 -7.62 13.31
CA LYS A 358 1.16 -7.97 14.01
C LYS A 358 1.10 -7.32 15.40
N THR A 359 2.20 -7.28 16.12
CA THR A 359 2.29 -6.59 17.42
C THR A 359 1.98 -5.11 17.25
N PHE A 360 2.55 -4.46 16.23
CA PHE A 360 2.26 -3.06 15.93
C PHE A 360 0.78 -2.85 15.56
N ALA A 361 0.17 -3.74 14.78
CA ALA A 361 -1.27 -3.70 14.49
C ALA A 361 -2.12 -3.85 15.76
N GLN A 362 -1.72 -4.72 16.70
CA GLN A 362 -2.41 -4.91 17.99
C GLN A 362 -2.29 -3.69 18.89
N GLU A 363 -1.17 -2.96 18.85
CA GLU A 363 -1.04 -1.69 19.58
C GLU A 363 -2.05 -0.64 19.09
N TRP A 364 -2.22 -0.53 17.76
CA TRP A 364 -3.26 0.34 17.18
C TRP A 364 -4.68 -0.11 17.54
N ASP A 365 -4.97 -1.41 17.44
CA ASP A 365 -6.28 -1.98 17.80
C ASP A 365 -6.63 -1.73 19.28
N ALA A 366 -5.64 -1.86 20.17
CA ALA A 366 -5.83 -1.65 21.61
C ALA A 366 -6.28 -0.21 21.96
N LEU A 367 -6.04 0.78 21.09
CA LEU A 367 -6.55 2.14 21.27
C LEU A 367 -8.09 2.19 21.27
N ASP A 368 -8.75 1.27 20.56
CA ASP A 368 -10.21 1.22 20.46
C ASP A 368 -10.90 1.06 21.82
N GLY A 369 -10.27 0.25 22.70
CA GLY A 369 -10.71 0.01 24.07
C GLY A 369 -10.45 1.15 25.06
N LEU A 370 -9.77 2.22 24.63
CA LEU A 370 -9.47 3.39 25.45
C LEU A 370 -10.42 4.55 25.13
N VAL A 371 -10.57 5.48 26.09
CA VAL A 371 -11.34 6.71 25.89
C VAL A 371 -10.50 7.66 25.05
N LEU A 372 -11.02 8.03 23.87
CA LEU A 372 -10.33 8.93 22.93
C LEU A 372 -10.00 10.27 23.61
N GLY A 373 -8.76 10.74 23.44
CA GLY A 373 -8.28 12.01 24.00
C GLY A 373 -7.90 11.99 25.48
N ASP A 374 -8.18 10.92 26.22
CA ASP A 374 -7.77 10.82 27.62
C ASP A 374 -6.26 10.52 27.76
N PRO A 375 -5.65 10.81 28.93
CA PRO A 375 -4.20 10.61 29.14
C PRO A 375 -3.71 9.19 28.85
N ALA A 376 -4.53 8.17 29.10
CA ALA A 376 -4.18 6.78 28.80
C ALA A 376 -4.12 6.51 27.28
N PHE A 377 -5.11 7.01 26.53
CA PHE A 377 -5.14 6.92 25.07
C PHE A 377 -3.94 7.65 24.47
N ASN A 378 -3.70 8.90 24.86
CA ASN A 378 -2.61 9.70 24.30
C ASN A 378 -1.23 9.12 24.65
N THR A 379 -1.10 8.47 25.81
CA THR A 379 0.15 7.77 26.18
C THR A 379 0.37 6.52 25.34
N ALA A 380 -0.68 5.72 25.11
CA ALA A 380 -0.60 4.56 24.22
C ALA A 380 -0.29 4.98 22.78
N LEU A 381 -0.98 6.00 22.25
CA LEU A 381 -0.72 6.52 20.91
C LEU A 381 0.70 7.08 20.79
N GLN A 382 1.21 7.77 21.82
CA GLN A 382 2.59 8.25 21.80
C GLN A 382 3.58 7.10 21.70
N ASN A 383 3.41 6.04 22.50
CA ASN A 383 4.28 4.86 22.43
C ASN A 383 4.29 4.23 21.03
N ILE A 384 3.18 4.31 20.30
CA ILE A 384 3.09 3.87 18.90
C ILE A 384 3.85 4.84 17.99
N THR A 385 3.61 6.15 18.10
CA THR A 385 4.22 7.15 17.22
C THR A 385 5.73 7.29 17.43
N ASP A 386 6.23 7.08 18.64
CA ASP A 386 7.66 7.15 18.97
C ASP A 386 8.47 6.08 18.22
N GLN A 387 7.84 4.97 17.82
CA GLN A 387 8.49 3.89 17.06
C GLN A 387 8.85 4.29 15.62
N PHE A 388 8.31 5.40 15.10
CA PHE A 388 8.57 5.85 13.73
C PHE A 388 8.87 7.35 13.59
N THR A 389 8.64 8.18 14.61
CA THR A 389 8.92 9.62 14.54
C THR A 389 10.31 10.01 15.04
N LEU A 390 10.89 9.24 15.97
CA LEU A 390 12.17 9.56 16.58
C LEU A 390 13.35 9.29 15.62
N SER A 391 14.39 10.12 15.70
CA SER A 391 15.66 9.83 15.02
C SER A 391 16.23 8.52 15.56
N GLY A 392 16.75 7.67 14.67
CA GLY A 392 17.30 6.35 15.02
C GLY A 392 16.33 5.19 14.81
N THR A 393 15.05 5.44 14.51
CA THR A 393 14.06 4.37 14.26
C THR A 393 14.34 3.59 12.98
N ASN A 394 15.10 4.14 12.03
CA ASN A 394 15.54 3.43 10.84
C ASN A 394 17.00 3.74 10.49
N PRO A 395 17.98 2.99 11.04
CA PRO A 395 19.41 3.24 10.82
C PRO A 395 19.88 3.14 9.37
N GLY A 396 19.12 2.47 8.49
CA GLY A 396 19.44 2.30 7.07
C GLY A 396 19.05 3.49 6.20
N LYS A 397 18.30 4.46 6.74
CA LYS A 397 17.81 5.63 6.01
C LYS A 397 18.59 6.91 6.38
N PRO A 398 18.56 7.96 5.54
CA PRO A 398 19.13 9.25 5.87
C PRO A 398 18.67 9.78 7.24
N ASN A 399 19.58 10.39 7.99
CA ASN A 399 19.36 10.87 9.36
C ASN A 399 18.80 9.82 10.34
N GLN A 400 18.94 8.54 9.99
CA GLN A 400 18.32 7.40 10.67
C GLN A 400 16.80 7.56 10.89
N SER A 401 16.14 8.36 10.04
CA SER A 401 14.72 8.68 10.13
C SER A 401 13.89 7.64 9.37
N SER A 402 12.74 7.27 9.92
CA SER A 402 11.78 6.43 9.22
C SER A 402 11.03 7.16 8.08
N LEU A 403 11.20 8.48 7.92
CA LEU A 403 10.52 9.26 6.89
C LEU A 403 10.70 8.62 5.51
N ASN A 404 9.61 8.31 4.83
CA ASN A 404 9.60 7.95 3.40
C ASN A 404 9.61 9.24 2.58
N GLN A 405 8.66 10.12 2.85
CA GLN A 405 8.53 11.42 2.19
C GLN A 405 7.85 12.45 3.11
N LEU A 406 8.13 13.71 2.85
CA LEU A 406 7.33 14.85 3.32
C LEU A 406 6.52 15.38 2.14
N ARG A 407 5.19 15.43 2.26
CA ARG A 407 4.32 15.99 1.23
C ARG A 407 3.68 17.28 1.69
N THR A 408 3.49 18.20 0.76
CA THR A 408 2.78 19.46 1.04
C THR A 408 1.65 19.66 0.05
N ASN A 409 0.52 20.21 0.49
CA ASN A 409 -0.55 20.69 -0.39
C ASN A 409 -0.74 22.17 -0.15
N GLU A 410 -0.62 23.01 -1.17
CA GLU A 410 -0.77 24.45 -0.97
C GLU A 410 -1.37 25.24 -2.12
N LEU A 411 -2.02 26.34 -1.75
CA LEU A 411 -2.62 27.36 -2.60
C LEU A 411 -2.11 28.76 -2.21
N LEU A 412 -0.85 28.85 -1.78
CA LEU A 412 -0.25 30.10 -1.29
C LEU A 412 0.34 30.91 -2.46
N THR A 413 -0.52 31.24 -3.43
CA THR A 413 -0.17 32.08 -4.59
C THR A 413 -1.28 33.08 -4.91
N LEU A 414 -0.98 34.03 -5.79
CA LEU A 414 -1.95 35.01 -6.28
C LEU A 414 -2.99 34.41 -7.26
N PHE A 415 -2.82 33.15 -7.67
CA PHE A 415 -3.72 32.43 -8.57
C PHE A 415 -4.21 31.13 -7.89
N ASP A 416 -5.42 30.66 -8.21
CA ASP A 416 -6.04 29.44 -7.64
C ASP A 416 -5.39 28.13 -8.17
N ASP A 417 -4.06 28.09 -8.24
CA ASP A 417 -3.27 26.98 -8.74
C ASP A 417 -2.73 26.14 -7.57
N TRP A 418 -3.44 25.06 -7.25
CA TRP A 418 -3.01 24.12 -6.21
C TRP A 418 -1.78 23.37 -6.67
N GLU A 419 -0.81 23.22 -5.77
CA GLU A 419 0.30 22.29 -5.93
C GLU A 419 0.40 21.34 -4.74
N LEU A 420 0.50 20.06 -5.06
CA LEU A 420 1.14 19.09 -4.17
C LEU A 420 2.60 18.95 -4.56
N ARG A 421 3.51 19.03 -3.58
CA ARG A 421 4.95 18.79 -3.75
C ARG A 421 5.44 17.68 -2.80
N GLU A 422 6.47 16.96 -3.21
CA GLU A 422 7.06 15.84 -2.45
C GLU A 422 8.55 16.11 -2.19
N PHE A 423 8.99 15.87 -0.97
CA PHE A 423 10.36 16.06 -0.53
C PHE A 423 10.89 14.79 0.12
N ASN A 424 12.11 14.41 -0.20
CA ASN A 424 12.79 13.29 0.42
C ASN A 424 14.05 13.78 1.15
N LEU A 425 14.42 13.08 2.22
CA LEU A 425 15.73 13.28 2.82
C LEU A 425 16.81 12.74 1.88
N THR A 426 17.80 13.56 1.57
CA THR A 426 18.97 13.12 0.82
C THR A 426 19.95 12.39 1.72
N ASN A 427 20.94 11.71 1.13
CA ASN A 427 22.05 11.13 1.89
C ASN A 427 22.85 12.17 2.72
N GLY A 428 22.76 13.46 2.36
CA GLY A 428 23.33 14.56 3.13
C GLY A 428 22.46 15.02 4.31
N GLY A 429 21.26 14.45 4.47
CA GLY A 429 20.36 14.74 5.57
C GLY A 429 19.48 15.98 5.38
N ALA A 430 19.43 16.56 4.19
CA ALA A 430 18.57 17.71 3.87
C ALA A 430 17.28 17.25 3.16
N LEU A 431 16.19 18.00 3.34
CA LEU A 431 14.97 17.81 2.55
C LEU A 431 15.14 18.43 1.16
N GLU A 432 15.04 17.61 0.12
CA GLU A 432 15.09 18.09 -1.26
C GLU A 432 13.79 17.75 -2.00
N LEU A 433 13.35 18.71 -2.81
CA LEU A 433 12.18 18.55 -3.67
C LEU A 433 12.45 17.47 -4.73
N THR A 434 11.52 16.54 -4.90
CA THR A 434 11.60 15.45 -5.87
C THR A 434 10.33 15.34 -6.72
N THR A 435 10.30 14.39 -7.65
CA THR A 435 9.07 14.07 -8.39
C THR A 435 7.98 13.56 -7.46
N VAL A 436 6.74 13.95 -7.69
CA VAL A 436 5.60 13.41 -6.94
C VAL A 436 5.31 11.99 -7.42
N LYS A 437 5.22 11.03 -6.50
CA LYS A 437 5.05 9.62 -6.85
C LYS A 437 3.74 9.42 -7.65
N LYS A 438 3.83 8.66 -8.76
CA LYS A 438 2.75 8.39 -9.73
C LYS A 438 2.04 9.65 -10.30
N GLU A 439 2.64 10.82 -10.22
CA GLU A 439 2.07 12.04 -10.80
C GLU A 439 2.78 12.38 -12.12
N PRO A 440 2.09 12.41 -13.27
CA PRO A 440 2.70 12.88 -14.51
C PRO A 440 2.86 14.40 -14.56
N LYS A 441 3.78 14.89 -15.41
CA LYS A 441 3.85 16.32 -15.75
C LYS A 441 2.55 16.76 -16.41
N ASN A 442 2.04 17.92 -16.02
CA ASN A 442 0.76 18.43 -16.52
C ASN A 442 0.66 18.54 -18.05
N ARG A 443 1.80 18.77 -18.75
CA ARG A 443 1.87 18.80 -20.22
C ARG A 443 1.39 17.51 -20.90
N HIS A 444 1.28 16.40 -20.16
CA HIS A 444 0.81 15.12 -20.68
C HIS A 444 -0.72 14.97 -20.65
N ASN A 445 -1.47 15.95 -20.12
CA ASN A 445 -2.93 15.92 -20.10
C ASN A 445 -3.54 16.97 -21.04
N GLY A 446 -4.24 16.52 -22.09
CA GLY A 446 -4.82 17.40 -23.10
C GLY A 446 -5.95 18.29 -22.60
N ALA A 447 -6.58 17.93 -21.48
CA ALA A 447 -7.64 18.71 -20.83
C ALA A 447 -7.12 20.03 -20.22
N VAL A 448 -5.81 20.17 -20.00
CA VAL A 448 -5.22 21.27 -19.20
C VAL A 448 -4.35 22.22 -20.03
N GLY A 449 -4.63 22.34 -21.33
CA GLY A 449 -3.96 23.29 -22.23
C GLY A 449 -2.69 22.77 -22.91
N ALA A 450 -2.40 21.46 -22.81
CA ALA A 450 -1.33 20.84 -23.60
C ALA A 450 -1.70 20.83 -25.10
N ASN A 451 -0.96 21.58 -25.90
CA ASN A 451 -1.20 21.70 -27.35
C ASN A 451 -0.24 20.86 -28.20
N ALA A 452 0.83 20.31 -27.61
CA ALA A 452 1.79 19.47 -28.32
C ALA A 452 1.31 18.02 -28.38
N VAL A 453 0.99 17.55 -29.59
CA VAL A 453 0.58 16.15 -29.85
C VAL A 453 1.58 15.12 -29.29
N PRO A 454 2.92 15.29 -29.39
CA PRO A 454 3.85 14.31 -28.86
C PRO A 454 3.78 14.11 -27.34
N ASP A 455 3.55 15.18 -26.57
CA ASP A 455 3.53 15.11 -25.11
C ASP A 455 2.35 14.29 -24.59
N ILE A 456 1.15 14.53 -25.11
CA ILE A 456 -0.06 13.78 -24.72
C ILE A 456 0.05 12.33 -25.18
N THR A 457 0.54 12.11 -26.40
CA THR A 457 0.65 10.77 -26.98
C THR A 457 1.58 9.88 -26.14
N ALA A 458 2.65 10.41 -25.55
CA ALA A 458 3.57 9.62 -24.73
C ALA A 458 2.89 8.95 -23.53
N LEU A 459 2.07 9.71 -22.77
CA LEU A 459 1.36 9.16 -21.63
C LEU A 459 0.23 8.21 -22.07
N VAL A 460 -0.51 8.58 -23.10
CA VAL A 460 -1.61 7.77 -23.63
C VAL A 460 -1.11 6.44 -24.19
N SER A 461 0.00 6.46 -24.94
CA SER A 461 0.66 5.24 -25.42
C SER A 461 1.09 4.35 -24.26
N PHE A 462 1.67 4.92 -23.20
CA PHE A 462 2.01 4.14 -22.01
C PHE A 462 0.77 3.46 -21.40
N ILE A 463 -0.32 4.20 -21.16
CA ILE A 463 -1.53 3.65 -20.54
C ILE A 463 -2.14 2.56 -21.44
N ASN A 464 -2.30 2.83 -22.74
CA ASN A 464 -2.91 1.89 -23.68
C ASN A 464 -2.07 0.61 -23.84
N SER A 465 -0.74 0.73 -23.92
CA SER A 465 0.16 -0.43 -24.00
C SER A 465 0.22 -1.25 -22.72
N ASN A 466 -0.17 -0.68 -21.58
CA ASN A 466 -0.16 -1.33 -20.27
C ASN A 466 -1.57 -1.49 -19.67
N THR A 467 -2.61 -1.54 -20.51
CA THR A 467 -4.02 -1.50 -20.07
C THR A 467 -4.31 -2.46 -18.91
N ILE A 468 -3.95 -3.74 -19.03
CA ILE A 468 -4.22 -4.76 -18.00
C ILE A 468 -3.47 -4.43 -16.69
N ALA A 469 -2.21 -4.03 -16.78
CA ALA A 469 -1.41 -3.64 -15.62
C ALA A 469 -1.98 -2.39 -14.93
N VAL A 470 -2.50 -1.42 -15.70
CA VAL A 470 -3.14 -0.23 -15.17
C VAL A 470 -4.46 -0.55 -14.49
N GLU A 471 -5.33 -1.36 -15.12
CA GLU A 471 -6.63 -1.75 -14.57
C GLU A 471 -6.50 -2.49 -13.22
N ASN A 472 -5.44 -3.29 -13.08
CA ASN A 472 -5.10 -4.01 -11.85
C ASN A 472 -4.20 -3.21 -10.90
N ASN A 473 -3.91 -1.94 -11.18
CA ASN A 473 -3.01 -1.09 -10.39
C ASN A 473 -1.58 -1.65 -10.20
N LYS A 474 -1.12 -2.55 -11.08
CA LYS A 474 0.21 -3.17 -11.10
C LYS A 474 1.15 -2.47 -12.08
N TYR A 475 1.28 -1.14 -11.97
CA TYR A 475 2.10 -0.32 -12.87
C TYR A 475 2.87 0.77 -12.12
N ASP A 476 4.00 1.16 -12.71
CA ASP A 476 4.77 2.34 -12.34
C ASP A 476 4.87 3.27 -13.55
N ILE A 477 4.77 4.57 -13.31
CA ILE A 477 4.88 5.57 -14.37
C ILE A 477 6.35 5.72 -14.75
N PRO A 478 6.70 5.66 -16.04
CA PRO A 478 8.07 5.89 -16.50
C PRO A 478 8.62 7.21 -15.96
N SER A 479 9.84 7.18 -15.42
CA SER A 479 10.45 8.33 -14.74
C SER A 479 10.45 9.60 -15.58
N GLY A 480 10.67 9.50 -16.89
CA GLY A 480 10.63 10.65 -17.81
C GLY A 480 9.28 11.38 -17.90
N LEU A 481 8.18 10.74 -17.48
CA LEU A 481 6.82 11.31 -17.47
C LEU A 481 6.46 11.98 -16.13
N LEU A 482 7.17 11.69 -15.04
CA LEU A 482 6.81 12.15 -13.68
C LEU A 482 7.02 13.65 -13.48
N GLY A 483 6.05 14.33 -12.86
CA GLY A 483 6.09 15.76 -12.56
C GLY A 483 6.76 16.07 -11.22
N GLY A 484 7.26 17.30 -11.07
CA GLY A 484 7.77 17.81 -9.80
C GLY A 484 6.68 18.31 -8.85
N ARG A 485 5.44 18.36 -9.35
CA ARG A 485 4.24 18.78 -8.62
C ARG A 485 3.02 18.05 -9.16
N ALA A 486 1.98 17.95 -8.33
CA ALA A 486 0.62 17.64 -8.79
C ALA A 486 -0.18 18.95 -8.89
N PRO A 487 -0.46 19.45 -10.11
CA PRO A 487 -1.25 20.66 -10.27
C PRO A 487 -2.73 20.33 -10.49
N THR A 488 -3.62 21.13 -9.91
CA THR A 488 -4.95 21.33 -10.51
C THR A 488 -5.04 22.76 -11.01
N LEU A 489 -4.84 22.95 -12.31
CA LEU A 489 -5.16 24.22 -12.94
C LEU A 489 -6.69 24.34 -13.01
N ASN A 490 -7.26 25.45 -12.54
CA ASN A 490 -8.72 25.71 -12.52
C ASN A 490 -9.55 24.80 -11.60
N GLY A 491 -9.04 24.48 -10.40
CA GLY A 491 -9.83 23.89 -9.34
C GLY A 491 -10.25 22.44 -9.56
N THR A 492 -11.46 22.09 -9.09
CA THR A 492 -11.90 20.70 -8.85
C THR A 492 -12.18 19.87 -10.10
N SER A 493 -11.99 20.37 -11.33
CA SER A 493 -12.41 19.69 -12.57
C SER A 493 -11.38 18.70 -13.16
N HIS A 494 -10.17 18.64 -12.59
CA HIS A 494 -9.08 17.83 -13.14
C HIS A 494 -9.34 16.32 -13.05
N HIS A 495 -8.91 15.63 -14.11
CA HIS A 495 -8.76 14.19 -14.23
C HIS A 495 -7.84 13.88 -15.42
N TRP A 496 -7.15 12.75 -15.41
CA TRP A 496 -6.27 12.34 -16.50
C TRP A 496 -7.06 11.61 -17.58
N ASN A 497 -7.22 12.22 -18.75
CA ASN A 497 -8.01 11.65 -19.86
C ASN A 497 -7.26 11.57 -21.19
N GLY A 498 -6.08 12.21 -21.30
CA GLY A 498 -5.48 12.48 -22.61
C GLY A 498 -6.34 13.49 -23.37
N ARG A 499 -7.15 13.04 -24.33
CA ARG A 499 -8.22 13.83 -24.99
C ARG A 499 -9.52 13.04 -25.08
N ASP A 500 -10.63 13.76 -25.20
CA ASP A 500 -11.98 13.18 -25.23
C ASP A 500 -12.35 12.52 -26.57
N LEU A 501 -11.66 12.89 -27.67
CA LEU A 501 -11.93 12.37 -29.00
C LEU A 501 -11.04 11.16 -29.32
N SER A 502 -11.64 10.13 -29.93
CA SER A 502 -10.93 8.94 -30.39
C SER A 502 -9.73 9.29 -31.29
N GLY A 503 -8.59 8.65 -31.04
CA GLY A 503 -7.36 8.85 -31.80
C GLY A 503 -6.11 8.52 -30.98
N PRO A 504 -4.91 8.87 -31.47
CA PRO A 504 -3.64 8.55 -30.79
C PRO A 504 -3.48 9.14 -29.37
N MET A 505 -4.29 10.14 -29.01
CA MET A 505 -4.31 10.80 -27.71
C MET A 505 -5.50 10.36 -26.82
N PHE A 506 -6.24 9.33 -27.22
CA PHE A 506 -7.36 8.78 -26.46
C PHE A 506 -6.92 7.54 -25.67
N ILE A 507 -7.24 7.51 -24.39
CA ILE A 507 -7.08 6.30 -23.58
C ILE A 507 -8.26 5.37 -23.89
N ASN A 508 -7.99 4.17 -24.41
CA ASN A 508 -8.99 3.28 -24.99
C ASN A 508 -9.87 2.60 -23.94
N SER A 509 -9.29 2.18 -22.81
CA SER A 509 -10.04 1.56 -21.72
C SER A 509 -10.56 2.61 -20.75
N ASP A 510 -11.87 2.59 -20.53
CA ASP A 510 -12.52 3.45 -19.55
C ASP A 510 -12.06 3.12 -18.12
N LEU A 511 -11.82 1.85 -17.80
CA LEU A 511 -11.31 1.43 -16.50
C LEU A 511 -9.86 1.86 -16.32
N ALA A 512 -8.99 1.62 -17.30
CA ALA A 512 -7.58 2.01 -17.22
C ALA A 512 -7.42 3.52 -17.03
N ARG A 513 -8.21 4.33 -17.75
CA ARG A 513 -8.22 5.79 -17.60
C ARG A 513 -8.62 6.19 -16.18
N HIS A 514 -9.67 5.58 -15.61
CA HIS A 514 -10.10 5.88 -14.24
C HIS A 514 -9.04 5.49 -13.21
N VAL A 515 -8.58 4.24 -13.26
CA VAL A 515 -7.61 3.74 -12.29
C VAL A 515 -6.31 4.53 -12.36
N PHE A 516 -5.86 4.89 -13.57
CA PHE A 516 -4.70 5.75 -13.75
C PHE A 516 -4.90 7.11 -13.06
N SER A 517 -5.99 7.81 -13.41
CA SER A 517 -6.31 9.15 -12.90
C SER A 517 -6.48 9.16 -11.39
N LEU A 518 -7.22 8.20 -10.82
CA LEU A 518 -7.46 8.05 -9.37
C LEU A 518 -6.19 7.82 -8.56
N ASN A 519 -5.17 7.16 -9.14
CA ASN A 519 -3.88 6.92 -8.49
C ASN A 519 -2.84 8.03 -8.73
N THR A 520 -3.26 9.17 -9.28
CA THR A 520 -2.48 10.40 -9.29
C THR A 520 -2.95 11.31 -8.16
N CYS A 521 -2.06 12.13 -7.60
CA CYS A 521 -2.43 13.09 -6.56
C CYS A 521 -3.43 14.10 -7.13
N SER A 522 -3.18 14.61 -8.33
CA SER A 522 -4.04 15.62 -8.96
C SER A 522 -5.43 15.09 -9.33
N GLY A 523 -5.56 13.82 -9.72
CA GLY A 523 -6.85 13.19 -9.99
C GLY A 523 -7.62 12.84 -8.72
N CYS A 524 -6.93 12.30 -7.71
CA CYS A 524 -7.53 11.93 -6.42
C CYS A 524 -8.06 13.15 -5.66
N HIS A 525 -7.32 14.24 -5.60
CA HIS A 525 -7.73 15.50 -4.96
C HIS A 525 -8.55 16.42 -5.89
N ALA A 526 -9.21 15.83 -6.88
CA ALA A 526 -10.12 16.50 -7.81
C ALA A 526 -11.35 15.62 -8.12
N ARG A 527 -11.75 15.49 -9.40
CA ARG A 527 -13.03 14.88 -9.75
C ARG A 527 -13.13 13.38 -9.54
N GLU A 528 -12.02 12.63 -9.55
CA GLU A 528 -12.12 11.17 -9.38
C GLU A 528 -12.67 10.77 -8.02
N THR A 529 -12.66 11.70 -7.05
CA THR A 529 -13.22 11.48 -5.71
C THR A 529 -14.16 12.59 -5.23
N LEU A 530 -14.46 13.57 -6.08
CA LEU A 530 -15.16 14.83 -5.73
C LEU A 530 -14.56 15.57 -4.54
N THR A 531 -13.26 15.41 -4.30
CA THR A 531 -12.54 16.14 -3.25
C THR A 531 -11.90 17.37 -3.84
N SER A 532 -11.99 18.51 -3.15
CA SER A 532 -11.23 19.70 -3.52
C SER A 532 -10.08 19.86 -2.55
N PHE A 533 -8.85 19.95 -3.08
CA PHE A 533 -7.64 20.34 -2.36
C PHE A 533 -7.12 19.33 -1.33
N THR A 534 -7.90 18.92 -0.33
CA THR A 534 -7.41 18.07 0.77
C THR A 534 -8.45 17.06 1.24
N HIS A 535 -8.03 15.83 1.53
CA HIS A 535 -8.87 14.82 2.19
C HIS A 535 -9.04 15.05 3.69
N ILE A 536 -8.13 15.80 4.32
CA ILE A 536 -8.20 16.26 5.72
C ILE A 536 -8.17 17.79 5.69
N SER A 537 -9.27 18.42 6.07
CA SER A 537 -9.46 19.86 5.90
C SER A 537 -8.58 20.67 6.86
N PRO A 538 -7.84 21.68 6.38
CA PRO A 538 -7.21 22.68 7.25
C PRO A 538 -8.25 23.38 8.13
N ARG A 539 -7.92 23.52 9.42
CA ARG A 539 -8.76 24.16 10.44
C ARG A 539 -7.90 24.96 11.43
N PRO A 540 -8.42 26.04 12.02
CA PRO A 540 -7.77 26.71 13.14
C PRO A 540 -7.87 25.86 14.42
N PHE A 541 -7.18 26.26 15.49
CA PHE A 541 -7.30 25.63 16.81
C PHE A 541 -8.75 25.66 17.34
N GLY A 542 -9.12 24.67 18.15
CA GLY A 542 -10.47 24.48 18.70
C GLY A 542 -11.49 23.88 17.72
N ILE A 543 -11.09 23.54 16.49
CA ILE A 543 -11.97 22.93 15.48
C ILE A 543 -11.34 21.66 14.93
N GLU A 544 -12.07 20.56 15.04
CA GLU A 544 -11.67 19.26 14.50
C GLU A 544 -11.61 19.27 12.96
N ALA A 545 -10.63 18.58 12.38
CA ALA A 545 -10.45 18.50 10.95
C ALA A 545 -11.57 17.69 10.28
N GLY A 546 -12.17 18.25 9.23
CA GLY A 546 -13.20 17.55 8.46
C GLY A 546 -12.57 16.58 7.45
N LEU A 547 -13.08 15.35 7.39
CA LEU A 547 -12.69 14.32 6.42
C LEU A 547 -13.53 14.38 5.14
N SER A 548 -12.91 14.17 3.99
CA SER A 548 -13.61 14.11 2.70
C SER A 548 -14.53 12.88 2.58
N GLY A 549 -15.59 12.97 1.77
CA GLY A 549 -16.48 11.83 1.47
C GLY A 549 -15.74 10.62 0.88
N PHE A 550 -14.63 10.82 0.18
CA PHE A 550 -13.79 9.72 -0.28
C PHE A 550 -13.28 8.81 0.86
N LEU A 551 -12.93 9.41 1.99
CA LEU A 551 -12.48 8.68 3.18
C LEU A 551 -13.66 8.02 3.90
N THR A 552 -14.80 8.72 4.01
CA THR A 552 -15.90 8.37 4.90
C THR A 552 -17.11 7.69 4.24
N GLY A 553 -17.19 7.66 2.91
CA GLY A 553 -18.35 7.16 2.17
C GLY A 553 -18.89 8.18 1.16
N ILE A 554 -18.78 7.89 -0.15
CA ILE A 554 -19.37 8.72 -1.21
C ILE A 554 -19.59 7.96 -2.52
N ASP A 555 -20.67 8.27 -3.23
CA ASP A 555 -20.84 7.87 -4.63
C ASP A 555 -20.30 8.94 -5.57
N VAL A 556 -19.41 8.53 -6.47
CA VAL A 556 -18.79 9.41 -7.46
C VAL A 556 -19.04 8.89 -8.86
N THR A 557 -19.68 9.73 -9.66
CA THR A 557 -19.81 9.53 -11.10
C THR A 557 -18.48 9.80 -11.77
N ASP A 558 -18.09 8.93 -12.72
CA ASP A 558 -16.86 9.03 -13.47
C ASP A 558 -16.63 10.44 -14.06
N ALA A 559 -15.51 11.05 -13.67
CA ALA A 559 -15.14 12.43 -14.02
C ALA A 559 -15.08 12.70 -15.52
N ALA A 560 -14.67 11.68 -16.29
CA ALA A 560 -14.54 11.77 -17.74
C ALA A 560 -15.86 11.46 -18.46
N ASN A 561 -16.97 11.31 -17.73
CA ASN A 561 -18.26 10.85 -18.24
C ASN A 561 -18.16 9.49 -18.97
N ARG A 562 -17.35 8.55 -18.46
CA ARG A 562 -17.08 7.27 -19.13
C ARG A 562 -17.77 6.06 -18.47
N PRO A 563 -18.37 5.13 -19.25
CA PRO A 563 -18.60 5.20 -20.70
C PRO A 563 -19.49 6.38 -21.12
N THR A 564 -19.19 6.98 -22.28
CA THR A 564 -19.86 8.21 -22.75
C THR A 564 -21.38 8.09 -22.73
N GLY A 565 -22.03 8.97 -21.97
CA GLY A 565 -23.50 9.05 -21.87
C GLY A 565 -24.14 8.08 -20.87
N SER A 566 -23.34 7.18 -20.26
CA SER A 566 -23.77 6.31 -19.17
C SER A 566 -22.58 6.09 -18.21
N PRO A 567 -22.12 7.16 -17.55
CA PRO A 567 -20.89 7.10 -16.77
C PRO A 567 -21.02 6.13 -15.61
N THR A 568 -19.91 5.43 -15.31
CA THR A 568 -19.87 4.52 -14.17
C THR A 568 -19.95 5.31 -12.87
N VAL A 569 -20.82 4.89 -11.95
CA VAL A 569 -20.85 5.39 -10.57
C VAL A 569 -20.06 4.45 -9.68
N ARG A 570 -19.17 4.99 -8.85
CA ARG A 570 -18.31 4.21 -7.95
C ARG A 570 -18.55 4.66 -6.52
N HIS A 571 -18.74 3.70 -5.63
CA HIS A 571 -18.80 3.95 -4.20
C HIS A 571 -17.39 3.89 -3.61
N PHE A 572 -17.00 4.91 -2.86
CA PHE A 572 -15.74 4.97 -2.12
C PHE A 572 -16.00 4.98 -0.62
N GLY A 573 -15.07 4.42 0.14
CA GLY A 573 -15.06 4.37 1.60
C GLY A 573 -13.68 3.89 2.04
N ASP A 574 -12.70 4.79 1.97
CA ASP A 574 -11.29 4.42 2.17
C ASP A 574 -11.03 3.93 3.60
N LEU A 575 -11.68 4.53 4.61
CA LEU A 575 -11.56 4.08 5.99
C LEU A 575 -12.16 2.70 6.22
N ASP A 576 -13.27 2.36 5.56
CA ASP A 576 -13.86 1.01 5.63
C ASP A 576 -12.89 -0.03 5.06
N ARG A 577 -12.20 0.30 3.95
CA ARG A 577 -11.16 -0.58 3.40
C ARG A 577 -10.04 -0.81 4.40
N ARG A 578 -9.51 0.27 4.98
CA ARG A 578 -8.40 0.23 5.93
C ARG A 578 -8.78 -0.53 7.19
N GLN A 579 -10.01 -0.38 7.66
CA GLN A 579 -10.54 -1.11 8.80
C GLN A 579 -10.60 -2.61 8.49
N ASN A 580 -11.16 -2.99 7.34
CA ASN A 580 -11.18 -4.39 6.90
C ASN A 580 -9.75 -4.96 6.80
N ASP A 581 -8.83 -4.22 6.21
CA ASP A 581 -7.43 -4.62 6.09
C ASP A 581 -6.73 -4.80 7.47
N LEU A 582 -6.91 -3.86 8.41
CA LEU A 582 -6.38 -3.98 9.77
C LEU A 582 -6.95 -5.22 10.48
N ASN A 583 -8.26 -5.43 10.37
CA ASN A 583 -8.94 -6.59 10.97
C ASN A 583 -8.42 -7.91 10.40
N ASN A 584 -8.18 -7.96 9.10
CA ASN A 584 -7.59 -9.12 8.45
C ASN A 584 -6.18 -9.39 8.96
N LEU A 585 -5.35 -8.36 9.09
CA LEU A 585 -4.01 -8.49 9.67
C LEU A 585 -4.06 -8.99 11.12
N LEU A 586 -4.96 -8.47 11.95
CA LEU A 586 -5.14 -8.91 13.33
C LEU A 586 -5.57 -10.39 13.43
N SER A 587 -6.38 -10.84 12.46
CA SER A 587 -6.83 -12.23 12.36
C SER A 587 -5.77 -13.21 11.84
N SER A 588 -4.73 -12.72 11.16
CA SER A 588 -3.64 -13.56 10.64
C SER A 588 -2.81 -14.14 11.78
N THR A 589 -2.37 -15.40 11.69
CA THR A 589 -1.56 -16.02 12.75
C THR A 589 -0.07 -15.79 12.49
N CYS A 590 0.54 -14.85 13.20
CA CYS A 590 2.01 -14.72 13.30
C CYS A 590 2.59 -15.43 14.54
N PHE A 591 1.75 -16.10 15.35
CA PHE A 591 2.12 -16.63 16.67
C PHE A 591 2.29 -18.15 16.66
N SER A 592 2.96 -18.66 17.69
CA SER A 592 3.36 -20.06 17.95
C SER A 592 2.24 -21.11 18.04
N VAL A 593 0.97 -20.74 17.80
CA VAL A 593 -0.11 -21.71 17.51
C VAL A 593 -0.31 -21.70 15.98
N PRO A 594 0.35 -22.61 15.24
CA PRO A 594 0.39 -22.56 13.80
C PRO A 594 -0.99 -22.86 13.22
N ARG A 595 -1.53 -21.92 12.42
CA ARG A 595 -2.72 -22.11 11.58
C ARG A 595 -2.31 -21.95 10.11
N PRO A 596 -1.40 -22.80 9.60
CA PRO A 596 -0.71 -22.59 8.33
C PRO A 596 -1.68 -22.53 7.15
N VAL A 597 -2.84 -23.18 7.24
CA VAL A 597 -3.88 -23.10 6.20
C VAL A 597 -4.40 -21.67 6.02
N PHE A 598 -4.76 -21.00 7.13
CA PHE A 598 -5.27 -19.63 7.08
C PHE A 598 -4.18 -18.63 6.74
N GLU A 599 -2.98 -18.81 7.30
CA GLU A 599 -1.85 -17.94 7.00
C GLU A 599 -1.46 -18.03 5.52
N LEU A 600 -1.35 -19.24 4.97
CA LEU A 600 -1.05 -19.42 3.55
C LEU A 600 -2.14 -18.82 2.66
N ALA A 601 -3.42 -19.07 2.99
CA ALA A 601 -4.53 -18.45 2.27
C ALA A 601 -4.45 -16.91 2.31
N HIS A 602 -4.14 -16.31 3.47
CA HIS A 602 -3.94 -14.87 3.58
C HIS A 602 -2.78 -14.38 2.71
N ARG A 603 -1.62 -15.04 2.70
CA ARG A 603 -0.50 -14.65 1.83
C ARG A 603 -0.84 -14.73 0.35
N LEU A 604 -1.57 -15.75 -0.06
CA LEU A 604 -1.89 -15.96 -1.47
C LEU A 604 -3.08 -15.13 -1.96
N THR A 605 -3.84 -14.51 -1.05
CA THR A 605 -5.00 -13.66 -1.40
C THR A 605 -4.79 -12.19 -1.05
N PHE A 606 -3.75 -11.86 -0.27
CA PHE A 606 -3.42 -10.48 0.09
C PHE A 606 -2.79 -9.72 -1.09
N GLU A 607 -3.49 -8.70 -1.55
CA GLU A 607 -3.03 -7.76 -2.57
C GLU A 607 -2.63 -6.42 -1.92
N PRO A 608 -1.34 -6.06 -1.91
CA PRO A 608 -0.87 -4.77 -1.42
C PRO A 608 -1.49 -3.60 -2.18
N LEU A 609 -1.82 -2.54 -1.47
CA LEU A 609 -2.35 -1.33 -2.08
C LEU A 609 -1.23 -0.51 -2.73
N ARG A 610 -1.01 -0.68 -4.04
CA ARG A 610 -0.01 0.07 -4.82
C ARG A 610 -0.43 1.51 -5.17
N MET A 611 -0.83 2.31 -4.18
CA MET A 611 -1.27 3.69 -4.39
C MET A 611 -0.18 4.73 -4.08
N THR A 612 -0.46 5.98 -4.44
CA THR A 612 0.25 7.17 -3.93
C THR A 612 -0.76 8.02 -3.16
N HIS A 613 -0.40 8.42 -1.94
CA HIS A 613 -1.34 9.03 -1.00
C HIS A 613 -0.77 10.28 -0.37
#